data_AF-A0A662Q8X8-F1
#
_entry.id   AF-A0A662Q8X8-F1
#
_cell.length_a   1.000
_cell.length_b   1.000
_cell.length_c   1.000
_cell.angle_alpha   90.00
_cell.angle_beta   90.00
_cell.angle_gamma   90.00
#
_symmetry.space_group_name_H-M   'P 1'
#
loop_
_entity.id
_entity.type
_entity.pdbx_description
1 polymer ?
#
loop_
_entity_poly.entity_id
_entity_poly.type
_entity_poly.pdbx_seq_one_letter_code
_entity_poly.pdbx_strand_id
1 'polypeptide(L)'
;RLIEAKNIPRSLFMIYLTRFIDPDEAELIRWLVESKRADLRAVALNLGRELMKYCDREYALRIIEIEDERLRSEADKIKVQYSITDLDGLQETLRRLLSHRRRI
;
A
#
# COMPACT_ATOMS: atom_id res chain seq x y z
N ARG A 1 10.16 -11.94 11.35
CA ARG A 1 10.37 -11.32 12.69
C ARG A 1 9.84 -9.90 12.60
N LEU A 2 8.74 -9.60 13.28
CA LEU A 2 8.23 -8.23 13.41
C LEU A 2 9.24 -7.45 14.29
N ILE A 3 9.82 -6.37 13.78
CA ILE A 3 10.72 -5.52 14.56
C ILE A 3 9.87 -4.35 15.06
N GLU A 4 9.48 -4.38 16.33
CA GLU A 4 8.82 -3.23 16.97
C GLU A 4 9.84 -2.11 17.20
N ALA A 5 9.74 -1.06 16.39
CA ALA A 5 10.49 0.18 16.62
C ALA A 5 9.84 0.95 17.78
N LYS A 6 10.36 0.76 19.01
CA LYS A 6 9.79 1.36 20.23
C LYS A 6 9.85 2.90 20.27
N ASN A 7 10.68 3.53 19.43
CA ASN A 7 10.90 4.98 19.39
C ASN A 7 10.74 5.55 17.96
N ILE A 8 9.51 5.58 17.43
CA ILE A 8 9.22 6.26 16.17
C ILE A 8 9.07 7.78 16.44
N PRO A 9 9.88 8.65 15.81
CA PRO A 9 9.78 10.11 15.91
C PRO A 9 8.39 10.64 15.53
N ARG A 10 7.96 11.74 16.17
CA ARG A 10 6.63 12.38 15.98
C ARG A 10 6.45 13.13 14.63
N SER A 11 7.24 12.82 13.61
CA SER A 11 7.20 13.49 12.30
C SER A 11 7.76 12.63 11.16
N LEU A 12 7.62 11.30 11.26
CA LEU A 12 8.12 10.39 10.23
C LEU A 12 7.13 10.30 9.06
N PHE A 13 7.65 10.47 7.84
CA PHE A 13 6.95 10.06 6.63
C PHE A 13 7.19 8.56 6.44
N MET A 14 6.12 7.79 6.43
CA MET A 14 6.16 6.34 6.33
C MET A 14 5.44 5.88 5.07
N ILE A 15 6.07 4.96 4.34
CA ILE A 15 5.43 4.25 3.24
C ILE A 15 5.21 2.81 3.70
N TYR A 16 3.96 2.38 3.78
CA TYR A 16 3.60 1.01 4.06
C TYR A 16 3.32 0.27 2.75
N LEU A 17 4.25 -0.57 2.33
CA LEU A 17 4.14 -1.36 1.10
C LEU A 17 3.57 -2.74 1.45
N THR A 18 2.46 -3.11 0.82
CA THR A 18 1.84 -4.42 1.08
C THR A 18 1.14 -5.01 -0.14
N ARG A 19 0.95 -6.33 -0.13
CA ARG A 19 0.01 -7.05 -1.01
C ARG A 19 -1.30 -7.39 -0.29
N PHE A 20 -1.27 -7.40 1.04
CA PHE A 20 -2.38 -7.83 1.88
C PHE A 20 -2.70 -6.72 2.87
N ILE A 21 -3.98 -6.50 3.08
CA ILE A 21 -4.42 -5.60 4.13
C ILE A 21 -5.13 -6.53 5.11
N ASP A 22 -4.36 -7.00 6.09
CA ASP A 22 -4.89 -7.80 7.18
C ASP A 22 -5.63 -6.87 8.16
N PRO A 23 -6.80 -7.26 8.70
CA PRO A 23 -7.46 -6.54 9.78
C PRO A 23 -6.53 -6.15 10.93
N ASP A 24 -5.63 -7.06 11.35
CA ASP A 24 -4.69 -6.80 12.46
C ASP A 24 -3.64 -5.74 12.05
N GLU A 25 -3.19 -5.76 10.79
CA GLU A 25 -2.29 -4.73 10.25
C GLU A 25 -3.00 -3.37 10.14
N ALA A 26 -4.28 -3.36 9.77
CA ALA A 26 -5.06 -2.13 9.68
C ALA A 26 -5.21 -1.45 11.04
N GLU A 27 -5.41 -2.20 12.13
CA GLU A 27 -5.45 -1.64 13.49
C GLU A 27 -4.10 -1.04 13.91
N LEU A 28 -2.99 -1.74 13.66
CA LEU A 28 -1.64 -1.24 13.91
C LEU A 28 -1.35 0.06 13.15
N ILE A 29 -1.76 0.13 11.88
CA ILE A 29 -1.62 1.31 11.06
C ILE A 29 -2.41 2.49 11.62
N ARG A 30 -3.69 2.27 11.98
CA ARG A 30 -4.50 3.33 12.59
C ARG A 30 -3.88 3.82 13.88
N TRP A 31 -3.42 2.91 14.74
CA TRP A 31 -2.73 3.28 15.98
C TRP A 31 -1.49 4.14 15.71
N LEU A 32 -0.69 3.82 14.69
CA LEU A 32 0.48 4.62 14.31
C LEU A 32 0.10 6.04 13.87
N VAL A 33 -0.91 6.17 13.01
CA VAL A 33 -1.37 7.47 12.50
C VAL A 33 -1.96 8.31 13.63
N GLU A 34 -2.85 7.75 14.44
CA GLU A 34 -3.55 8.45 15.50
C GLU A 34 -2.63 8.80 16.68
N SER A 35 -1.81 7.86 17.13
CA SER A 35 -1.00 8.03 18.36
C SER A 35 0.33 8.73 18.11
N LYS A 36 0.92 8.58 16.92
CA LYS A 36 2.26 9.12 16.61
C LYS A 36 2.22 10.28 15.63
N ARG A 37 1.04 10.66 15.11
CA ARG A 37 0.87 11.68 14.06
C ARG A 37 1.80 11.44 12.87
N ALA A 38 2.03 10.17 12.54
CA ALA A 38 2.86 9.79 11.40
C ALA A 38 2.14 10.16 10.09
N ASP A 39 2.86 10.72 9.13
CA ASP A 39 2.36 10.86 7.76
C ASP A 39 2.58 9.51 7.06
N LEU A 40 1.55 8.66 7.10
CA LEU A 40 1.59 7.34 6.52
C LEU A 40 0.85 7.31 5.19
N ARG A 41 1.51 6.75 4.18
CA ARG A 41 0.89 6.41 2.89
C ARG A 41 1.03 4.92 2.62
N ALA A 42 -0.08 4.29 2.27
CA ALA A 42 -0.08 2.88 1.88
C ALA A 42 0.18 2.73 0.38
N VAL A 43 0.93 1.71 -0.01
CA VAL A 43 1.10 1.28 -1.39
C VAL A 43 0.69 -0.18 -1.46
N ALA A 44 -0.43 -0.45 -2.11
CA ALA A 44 -0.94 -1.80 -2.32
C ALA A 44 -0.45 -2.34 -3.67
N LEU A 45 0.08 -3.56 -3.65
CA LEU A 45 0.63 -4.24 -4.81
C LEU A 45 -0.40 -5.18 -5.43
N ASN A 46 -0.89 -4.84 -6.61
CA ASN A 46 -1.66 -5.74 -7.46
C ASN A 46 -0.69 -6.55 -8.32
N LEU A 47 -0.49 -7.82 -7.97
CA LEU A 47 0.39 -8.73 -8.73
C LEU A 47 -0.34 -9.49 -9.85
N GLY A 48 -1.56 -9.11 -10.19
CA GLY A 48 -2.33 -9.78 -11.25
C GLY A 48 -1.64 -9.73 -12.62
N ARG A 49 -0.86 -8.67 -12.91
CA ARG A 49 -0.05 -8.61 -14.15
C ARG A 49 1.01 -9.71 -14.24
N GLU A 50 1.54 -10.18 -13.11
CA GLU A 50 2.48 -11.29 -13.10
C GLU A 50 1.85 -12.58 -13.62
N LEU A 51 0.52 -12.72 -13.50
CA LEU A 51 -0.23 -13.87 -14.01
C LEU A 51 -0.29 -13.91 -15.55
N MET A 52 -0.10 -12.78 -16.23
CA MET A 52 -0.04 -12.75 -17.70
C MET A 52 1.12 -13.60 -18.24
N LYS A 53 2.12 -13.93 -17.42
CA LYS A 53 3.24 -14.82 -17.78
C LYS A 53 2.85 -16.31 -17.77
N TYR A 54 1.74 -16.66 -17.12
CA TYR A 54 1.38 -18.05 -16.81
C TYR A 54 -0.03 -18.45 -17.27
N CYS A 55 -0.91 -17.48 -17.53
CA CYS A 55 -2.31 -17.73 -17.88
C CYS A 55 -2.71 -16.96 -19.14
N ASP A 56 -3.87 -17.31 -19.70
CA ASP A 56 -4.44 -16.56 -20.81
C ASP A 56 -4.75 -15.11 -20.40
N ARG A 57 -4.66 -14.22 -21.40
CA ARG A 57 -4.76 -12.77 -21.18
C ARG A 57 -6.11 -12.38 -20.59
N GLU A 58 -7.21 -12.99 -21.04
CA GLU A 58 -8.54 -12.64 -20.60
C GLU A 58 -8.75 -13.02 -19.13
N TYR A 59 -8.33 -14.23 -18.75
CA TYR A 59 -8.33 -14.70 -17.37
C TYR A 59 -7.48 -13.81 -16.48
N ALA A 60 -6.25 -13.48 -16.89
CA ALA A 60 -5.36 -12.61 -16.12
C ALA A 60 -5.97 -11.21 -15.91
N LEU A 61 -6.61 -10.64 -16.93
CA LEU A 61 -7.29 -9.33 -16.82
C LEU A 61 -8.44 -9.37 -15.81
N ARG A 62 -9.27 -10.41 -15.82
CA ARG A 62 -10.34 -10.56 -14.81
C ARG A 62 -9.79 -10.64 -13.39
N ILE A 63 -8.68 -11.37 -13.19
CA ILE A 63 -8.05 -11.46 -11.85
C ILE A 63 -7.47 -10.10 -11.43
N ILE A 64 -6.87 -9.34 -12.36
CA ILE A 64 -6.36 -7.99 -12.07
C ILE A 64 -7.49 -7.08 -11.57
N GLU A 65 -8.64 -7.10 -12.24
CA GLU A 65 -9.81 -6.29 -11.87
C GLU A 65 -10.35 -6.67 -10.49
N ILE A 66 -10.58 -7.97 -10.25
CA ILE A 66 -11.07 -8.48 -8.95
C ILE A 66 -10.09 -8.11 -7.81
N GLU A 67 -8.79 -8.25 -8.06
CA GLU A 67 -7.77 -7.92 -7.06
C GLU A 67 -7.68 -6.41 -6.82
N ASP A 68 -7.86 -5.58 -7.85
CA ASP A 68 -7.90 -4.12 -7.70
C ASP A 68 -9.08 -3.69 -6.82
N GLU A 69 -10.27 -4.24 -7.08
CA GLU A 69 -11.46 -3.99 -6.26
C GLU A 69 -11.27 -4.43 -4.81
N ARG A 70 -10.71 -5.62 -4.59
CA ARG A 70 -10.40 -6.13 -3.25
C ARG A 70 -9.44 -5.20 -2.53
N LEU A 71 -8.34 -4.80 -3.18
CA LEU A 71 -7.32 -3.93 -2.58
C LEU A 71 -7.89 -2.54 -2.23
N ARG A 72 -8.74 -1.95 -3.09
CA ARG A 72 -9.43 -0.68 -2.77
C ARG A 72 -10.31 -0.81 -1.55
N SER A 73 -11.18 -1.84 -1.54
CA SER A 73 -12.11 -2.09 -0.44
C SER A 73 -11.39 -2.24 0.90
N GLU A 74 -10.27 -2.98 0.93
CA GLU A 74 -9.50 -3.11 2.16
C GLU A 74 -8.72 -1.84 2.51
N ALA A 75 -8.15 -1.12 1.53
CA ALA A 75 -7.40 0.11 1.77
C ALA A 75 -8.28 1.23 2.34
N ASP A 76 -9.52 1.32 1.88
CA ASP A 76 -10.51 2.28 2.39
C ASP A 76 -10.78 2.08 3.90
N LYS A 77 -10.68 0.84 4.40
CA LYS A 77 -10.84 0.52 5.83
C LYS A 77 -9.69 1.03 6.69
N ILE A 78 -8.51 1.26 6.12
CA ILE A 78 -7.33 1.73 6.86
C ILE A 78 -7.43 3.24 7.15
N LYS A 79 -8.23 3.99 6.37
CA LYS A 79 -8.41 5.45 6.51
C LYS A 79 -7.12 6.26 6.35
N VAL A 80 -6.20 5.77 5.53
CA VAL A 80 -4.95 6.46 5.16
C VAL A 80 -4.90 6.69 3.66
N GLN A 81 -4.12 7.68 3.21
CA GLN A 81 -3.90 7.84 1.77
C GLN A 81 -3.22 6.60 1.20
N TYR A 82 -3.71 6.10 0.07
CA TYR A 82 -3.13 4.92 -0.57
C TYR A 82 -2.95 5.10 -2.07
N SER A 83 -2.11 4.22 -2.64
CA SER A 83 -1.97 4.04 -4.08
C SER A 83 -1.94 2.55 -4.36
N ILE A 84 -2.56 2.14 -5.47
CA ILE A 84 -2.49 0.76 -5.96
C ILE A 84 -1.61 0.77 -7.21
N THR A 85 -0.66 -0.16 -7.27
CA THR A 85 0.27 -0.30 -8.38
C THR A 85 0.63 -1.76 -8.60
N ASP A 86 1.18 -2.09 -9.77
CA ASP A 86 1.89 -3.33 -10.02
C ASP A 86 3.41 -3.14 -9.77
N LEU A 87 4.19 -4.20 -10.01
CA LEU A 87 5.66 -4.16 -9.84
C LEU A 87 6.33 -3.18 -10.81
N ASP A 88 5.83 -3.10 -12.04
CA ASP A 88 6.39 -2.21 -13.08
C ASP A 88 6.17 -0.73 -12.72
N GLY A 89 5.01 -0.40 -12.15
CA GLY A 89 4.64 0.96 -11.71
C GLY A 89 5.17 1.36 -10.33
N LEU A 90 5.74 0.43 -9.55
CA LEU A 90 6.12 0.68 -8.16
C LEU A 90 7.15 1.80 -8.03
N GLN A 91 8.19 1.79 -8.88
CA GLN A 91 9.26 2.79 -8.83
C GLN A 91 8.70 4.21 -9.05
N GLU A 92 7.83 4.39 -10.04
CA GLU A 92 7.23 5.68 -10.36
C GLU A 92 6.24 6.12 -9.26
N THR A 93 5.48 5.18 -8.70
CA THR A 93 4.60 5.44 -7.56
C THR A 93 5.39 5.99 -6.37
N LEU A 94 6.48 5.32 -5.98
CA LEU A 94 7.36 5.80 -4.90
C LEU A 94 7.96 7.18 -5.22
N ARG A 95 8.39 7.41 -6.47
CA ARG A 95 8.91 8.72 -6.90
C ARG A 95 7.89 9.83 -6.70
N ARG A 96 6.62 9.61 -7.07
CA ARG A 96 5.53 10.59 -6.91
C ARG A 96 5.26 10.90 -5.45
N LEU A 97 5.20 9.87 -4.60
CA LEU A 97 4.97 10.03 -3.16
C LEU A 97 6.08 10.87 -2.50
N LEU A 98 7.34 10.58 -2.83
CA LEU A 98 8.49 11.31 -2.30
C LEU A 98 8.62 12.73 -2.87
N SER A 99 8.23 12.94 -4.13
CA SER A 99 8.27 14.27 -4.77
C SER A 99 7.21 15.20 -4.19
N HIS A 100 6.03 14.68 -3.85
CA HIS A 100 4.95 15.46 -3.23
C HIS A 100 5.39 16.07 -1.89
N ARG A 101 6.21 15.34 -1.11
CA ARG A 101 6.76 15.83 0.16
C ARG A 101 7.71 17.02 -0.02
N ARG A 102 8.54 17.04 -1.06
CA ARG A 102 9.53 18.12 -1.26
C ARG A 102 8.91 19.49 -1.56
N ARG A 103 7.60 19.53 -1.84
CA ARG A 103 6.86 20.76 -2.17
C ARG A 103 6.06 21.34 -0.99
N ILE A 104 6.00 20.63 0.14
CA ILE A 104 5.31 21.03 1.37
C ILE A 104 6.37 21.41 2.40
#